data_AF-A0A8T3WYZ2-F1
#
_entry.id   AF-A0A8T3WYZ2-F1
#
_cell.length_a   1.000
_cell.length_b   1.000
_cell.length_c   1.000
_cell.angle_alpha   90.00
_cell.angle_beta   90.00
_cell.angle_gamma   90.00
#
_symmetry.space_group_name_H-M   'P 1'
#
loop_
_entity.id
_entity.type
_entity.pdbx_description
1 polymer ?
#
loop_
_entity_poly.entity_id
_entity_poly.type
_entity_poly.pdbx_seq_one_letter_code
_entity_poly.pdbx_strand_id
1 'polypeptide(L)'
;MELKKIEEYIAKNNILPKDCLYHTNRTAKNSRKEPTGKIRVLVPKSDGKARAEYVCPECGFYGYSETEWKRPFFVKCEKCSFKISVPKLRAEAKKESKAGKPD
;
A
#
# COMPACT_ATOMS: atom_id res chain seq x y z
N MET A 1 -16.23 -0.83 -0.50
CA MET A 1 -15.46 -1.48 0.58
C MET A 1 -14.50 -0.45 1.15
N GLU A 2 -14.71 -0.08 2.40
CA GLU A 2 -13.89 0.91 3.12
C GLU A 2 -12.75 0.18 3.84
N LEU A 3 -11.56 0.79 3.85
CA LEU A 3 -10.35 0.27 4.49
C LEU A 3 -10.36 0.71 5.96
N LYS A 4 -11.09 -0.01 6.80
CA LYS A 4 -11.39 0.40 8.18
C LYS A 4 -10.41 -0.15 9.21
N LYS A 5 -9.73 -1.28 8.96
CA LYS A 5 -8.89 -1.92 10.01
C LYS A 5 -7.73 -1.03 10.42
N ILE A 6 -7.08 -0.36 9.46
CA ILE A 6 -5.98 0.55 9.76
C ILE A 6 -6.51 1.80 10.48
N GLU A 7 -7.69 2.29 10.13
CA GLU A 7 -8.31 3.45 10.80
C GLU A 7 -8.69 3.15 12.24
N GLU A 8 -9.33 1.99 12.46
CA GLU A 8 -9.66 1.49 13.79
C GLU A 8 -8.39 1.30 14.63
N TYR A 9 -7.31 0.77 14.03
CA TYR A 9 -6.03 0.64 14.71
C TYR A 9 -5.43 2.00 15.10
N ILE A 10 -5.46 2.98 14.20
CA ILE A 10 -4.98 4.35 14.48
C ILE A 10 -5.80 4.98 15.60
N ALA A 11 -7.12 4.88 15.54
CA ALA A 11 -8.02 5.44 16.55
C ALA A 11 -7.81 4.78 17.92
N LYS A 12 -7.73 3.45 17.96
CA LYS A 12 -7.55 2.67 19.18
C LYS A 12 -6.20 2.93 19.86
N ASN A 13 -5.13 3.11 19.09
CA ASN A 13 -3.77 3.31 19.61
C ASN A 13 -3.35 4.79 19.63
N ASN A 14 -4.26 5.71 19.27
CA ASN A 14 -3.98 7.15 19.15
C ASN A 14 -2.72 7.46 18.33
N ILE A 15 -2.52 6.74 17.21
CA ILE A 15 -1.32 6.87 16.38
C ILE A 15 -1.32 8.23 15.69
N LEU A 16 -0.34 9.06 16.01
CA LEU A 16 -0.15 10.35 15.35
C LEU A 16 0.79 10.21 14.15
N PRO A 17 0.77 11.16 13.19
CA PRO A 17 1.67 11.13 12.03
C PRO A 17 3.16 11.04 12.41
N LYS A 18 3.55 11.65 13.54
CA LYS A 18 4.91 11.61 14.08
C LYS A 18 5.34 10.22 14.57
N ASP A 19 4.38 9.37 14.91
CA ASP A 19 4.57 8.02 15.42
C ASP A 19 4.56 6.96 14.29
N CYS A 20 4.48 7.40 13.04
CA CYS A 20 4.55 6.55 11.86
C CYS A 20 5.94 6.60 11.22
N LEU A 21 6.56 5.44 10.97
CA LEU A 21 7.73 5.32 10.09
C LEU A 21 7.34 5.48 8.62
N TYR A 22 6.16 4.97 8.27
CA TYR A 22 5.64 5.03 6.91
C TYR A 22 4.12 4.94 6.94
N HIS A 23 3.47 5.78 6.16
CA HIS A 23 2.04 5.72 5.92
C HIS A 23 1.80 6.04 4.44
N THR A 24 1.01 5.21 3.77
CA THR A 24 0.58 5.46 2.40
C THR A 24 -0.86 5.00 2.23
N ASN A 25 -1.61 5.73 1.42
CA ASN A 25 -2.91 5.31 0.93
C ASN A 25 -2.94 5.62 -0.57
N ARG A 26 -3.06 4.60 -1.42
CA ARG A 26 -3.06 4.77 -2.87
C ARG A 26 -3.90 3.72 -3.56
N THR A 27 -4.26 4.01 -4.80
CA THR A 27 -4.86 3.02 -5.70
C THR A 27 -3.79 2.06 -6.22
N ALA A 28 -4.12 0.77 -6.25
CA ALA A 28 -3.29 -0.27 -6.83
C ALA A 28 -3.78 -0.54 -8.26
N LYS A 29 -2.84 -0.67 -9.20
CA LYS A 29 -3.14 -0.99 -10.59
C LYS A 29 -3.11 -2.51 -10.81
N ASN A 30 -4.01 -3.04 -11.64
CA ASN A 30 -4.00 -4.43 -12.08
C ASN A 30 -2.92 -4.67 -13.15
N SER A 31 -2.84 -5.91 -13.68
CA SER A 31 -1.93 -6.24 -14.78
C SER A 31 -2.18 -5.41 -16.05
N ARG A 32 -3.41 -4.91 -16.24
CA ARG A 32 -3.85 -4.03 -17.35
C ARG A 32 -3.62 -2.54 -17.10
N LYS A 33 -2.93 -2.17 -16.00
CA LYS A 33 -2.70 -0.77 -15.56
C LYS A 33 -3.96 -0.01 -15.14
N GLU A 34 -5.07 -0.69 -14.91
CA GLU A 34 -6.33 -0.08 -14.46
C GLU A 34 -6.31 0.08 -12.93
N PRO A 35 -6.69 1.26 -12.39
CA PRO A 35 -6.67 1.56 -10.95
C PRO A 35 -7.91 0.97 -10.23
N THR A 36 -8.10 -0.34 -10.31
CA THR A 36 -9.24 -1.05 -9.73
C THR A 36 -9.05 -1.41 -8.25
N GLY A 37 -7.80 -1.47 -7.78
CA GLY A 37 -7.46 -1.84 -6.41
C GLY A 37 -7.16 -0.65 -5.52
N LYS A 38 -7.06 -0.90 -4.22
CA LYS A 38 -6.65 0.08 -3.21
C LYS A 38 -5.68 -0.56 -2.25
N ILE A 39 -4.68 0.18 -1.78
CA ILE A 39 -3.75 -0.31 -0.76
C ILE A 39 -3.40 0.81 0.21
N ARG A 40 -3.54 0.49 1.49
CA ARG A 40 -3.16 1.33 2.61
C ARG A 40 -2.13 0.59 3.44
N VAL A 41 -1.02 1.23 3.71
CA VAL A 41 0.05 0.67 4.56
C VAL A 41 0.32 1.64 5.68
N LEU A 42 0.35 1.11 6.90
CA LEU A 42 0.74 1.81 8.11
C LEU A 42 1.89 1.06 8.77
N VAL A 43 2.95 1.79 9.09
CA VAL A 43 4.10 1.28 9.83
C VAL A 43 4.30 2.19 11.05
N PRO A 44 3.77 1.83 12.23
CA PRO A 44 4.03 2.57 13.44
C PRO A 44 5.47 2.36 13.92
N LYS A 45 6.05 3.39 14.54
CA LYS A 45 7.39 3.36 15.16
C LYS A 45 7.44 2.44 16.37
N SER A 46 6.31 2.23 17.05
CA SER A 46 6.22 1.45 18.29
C SER A 46 6.67 0.00 18.10
N ASP A 47 6.31 -0.63 16.98
CA ASP A 47 6.64 -2.03 16.70
C ASP A 47 7.36 -2.24 15.36
N GLY A 48 7.40 -1.23 14.48
CA GLY A 48 8.07 -1.34 13.18
C GLY A 48 7.42 -2.35 12.22
N LYS A 49 6.21 -2.84 12.49
CA LYS A 49 5.50 -3.79 11.63
C LYS A 49 4.68 -3.06 10.59
N ALA A 50 4.75 -3.56 9.36
CA ALA A 50 3.97 -3.08 8.24
C ALA A 50 2.59 -3.74 8.23
N ARG A 51 1.58 -2.93 8.56
CA ARG A 51 0.17 -3.29 8.48
C ARG A 51 -0.34 -2.83 7.13
N ALA A 52 -0.61 -3.77 6.24
CA ALA A 52 -1.07 -3.51 4.90
C ALA A 52 -2.49 -4.02 4.71
N GLU A 53 -3.40 -3.09 4.48
CA GLU A 53 -4.79 -3.34 4.14
C GLU A 53 -4.98 -3.05 2.66
N TYR A 54 -5.48 -4.00 1.90
CA TYR A 54 -5.54 -3.90 0.45
C TYR A 54 -6.81 -4.51 -0.13
N VAL A 55 -7.25 -3.95 -1.24
CA VAL A 55 -8.23 -4.52 -2.15
C VAL A 55 -7.47 -4.92 -3.40
N CYS A 56 -7.46 -6.22 -3.69
CA CYS A 56 -6.75 -6.77 -4.83
C CYS A 56 -7.30 -6.18 -6.14
N PRO A 57 -6.44 -5.56 -6.97
CA PRO A 57 -6.89 -4.97 -8.24
C PRO A 57 -7.31 -6.02 -9.27
N GLU A 58 -6.89 -7.28 -9.14
CA GLU A 58 -7.22 -8.34 -10.10
C GLU A 58 -8.53 -9.04 -9.77
N CYS A 59 -8.70 -9.47 -8.51
CA CYS A 59 -9.83 -10.30 -8.10
C CYS A 59 -10.83 -9.60 -7.18
N GLY A 60 -10.58 -8.33 -6.82
CA GLY A 60 -11.43 -7.54 -5.91
C GLY A 60 -11.42 -8.00 -4.46
N PHE A 61 -10.58 -8.98 -4.09
CA PHE A 61 -10.52 -9.50 -2.73
C PHE A 61 -9.94 -8.46 -1.76
N TYR A 62 -10.65 -8.21 -0.67
CA TYR A 62 -10.16 -7.41 0.45
C TYR A 62 -9.33 -8.30 1.39
N GLY A 63 -8.10 -7.89 1.67
CA GLY A 63 -7.17 -8.60 2.54
C GLY A 63 -6.45 -7.64 3.49
N TYR A 64 -5.96 -8.20 4.60
CA TYR A 64 -5.18 -7.49 5.59
C TYR A 64 -4.00 -8.38 5.99
N SER A 65 -2.79 -7.82 5.95
CA SER A 65 -1.56 -8.54 6.25
C SER A 65 -0.66 -7.70 7.16
N GLU A 66 -0.02 -8.36 8.11
CA GLU A 66 0.95 -7.77 9.02
C GLU A 66 2.28 -8.47 8.84
N THR A 67 3.30 -7.75 8.38
CA THR A 67 4.64 -8.29 8.20
C THR A 67 5.68 -7.35 8.79
N GLU A 68 6.90 -7.81 8.97
CA GLU A 68 8.00 -6.92 9.30
C GLU A 68 8.21 -5.88 8.19
N TRP A 69 8.50 -4.63 8.56
CA TRP A 69 8.75 -3.58 7.58
C TRP A 69 10.12 -3.74 6.91
N LYS A 70 10.11 -4.40 5.75
CA LYS A 70 11.29 -4.54 4.89
C LYS A 70 11.02 -4.00 3.50
N ARG A 71 12.01 -3.31 2.92
CA ARG A 71 11.95 -2.78 1.55
C ARG A 71 12.75 -3.66 0.60
N PRO A 72 12.28 -3.92 -0.65
CA PRO A 72 11.00 -3.46 -1.24
C PRO A 72 9.78 -4.14 -0.61
N PHE A 73 8.75 -3.35 -0.31
CA PHE A 73 7.52 -3.85 0.31
C PHE A 73 6.54 -4.30 -0.76
N PHE A 74 6.02 -5.52 -0.62
CA PHE A 74 5.01 -6.09 -1.49
C PHE A 74 4.04 -6.92 -0.66
N VAL A 75 2.80 -6.98 -1.12
CA VAL A 75 1.75 -7.80 -0.52
C VAL A 75 1.26 -8.79 -1.56
N LYS A 76 1.17 -10.06 -1.17
CA LYS A 76 0.63 -11.11 -2.03
C LYS A 76 -0.84 -11.31 -1.69
N CYS A 77 -1.71 -11.24 -2.69
CA CYS A 77 -3.13 -11.50 -2.51
C CYS A 77 -3.35 -12.96 -2.11
N GLU A 78 -4.05 -13.21 -1.02
CA GLU A 78 -4.34 -14.57 -0.52
C GLU A 78 -5.24 -15.36 -1.48
N LYS A 79 -6.12 -14.67 -2.23
CA LYS A 79 -7.08 -15.32 -3.13
C LYS A 79 -6.50 -15.67 -4.51
N CYS A 80 -5.77 -14.74 -5.14
CA CYS A 80 -5.30 -14.90 -6.53
C CYS A 80 -3.78 -14.93 -6.67
N SER A 81 -3.04 -14.87 -5.56
CA SER A 81 -1.57 -14.80 -5.56
C SER A 81 -0.95 -13.58 -6.26
N PHE A 82 -1.75 -12.61 -6.69
CA PHE A 82 -1.25 -11.39 -7.33
C PHE A 82 -0.35 -10.58 -6.39
N LYS A 83 0.77 -10.08 -6.92
CA LYS A 83 1.78 -9.35 -6.16
C LYS A 83 1.57 -7.84 -6.27
N ILE A 84 0.98 -7.25 -5.24
CA ILE A 84 0.78 -5.81 -5.13
C ILE A 84 2.05 -5.19 -4.57
N SER A 85 2.86 -4.59 -5.45
CA SER A 85 4.09 -3.91 -5.05
C SER A 85 3.79 -2.47 -4.65
N VAL A 86 4.42 -2.00 -3.57
CA VAL A 86 4.27 -0.65 -3.01
C VAL A 86 5.58 0.11 -3.28
N PRO A 87 5.77 0.71 -4.47
CA PRO A 87 7.02 1.36 -4.85
C PRO A 87 7.29 2.62 -4.00
N LYS A 88 8.55 3.06 -3.96
CA LYS A 88 8.92 4.34 -3.34
C LYS A 88 8.21 5.48 -4.10
N LEU A 89 7.56 6.39 -3.38
CA LEU A 89 6.96 7.62 -3.93
C LEU A 89 7.95 8.39 -4.84
N ARG A 90 9.25 8.43 -4.47
CA ARG A 90 10.31 9.07 -5.27
C ARG A 90 10.66 8.35 -6.59
N ALA A 91 10.35 7.05 -6.71
CA ALA A 91 10.62 6.26 -7.91
C ALA A 91 9.51 6.38 -8.96
N GLU A 92 8.28 6.68 -8.53
CA GLU A 92 7.14 6.94 -9.44
C GLU A 92 7.31 8.30 -10.14
N ALA A 93 7.67 9.36 -9.40
CA ALA A 93 7.90 10.68 -9.97
C ALA A 93 9.00 10.70 -11.06
N LYS A 94 10.06 9.87 -10.94
CA LYS A 94 11.13 9.78 -11.94
C LYS A 94 10.75 9.00 -13.21
N LYS A 95 9.72 8.16 -13.18
CA LYS A 95 9.25 7.42 -14.37
C LYS A 95 8.29 8.26 -15.22
N GLU A 96 7.47 9.11 -14.60
CA GLU A 96 6.59 10.01 -15.35
C GLU A 96 7.37 11.14 -16.05
N SER A 97 8.47 11.64 -15.48
CA SER A 97 9.30 12.67 -16.14
C SER A 97 10.13 12.18 -17.33
N LYS A 98 10.10 10.89 -17.69
CA LYS A 98 10.90 10.33 -18.80
C LYS A 98 10.10 9.95 -20.04
N ALA A 99 8.78 10.18 -20.05
CA ALA A 99 7.89 9.91 -21.18
C ALA A 99 7.38 11.17 -21.89
N GLY A 100 7.84 12.36 -21.49
CA GLY A 100 7.43 13.64 -22.06
C GLY A 100 8.61 14.45 -22.58
N LYS A 101 9.25 13.98 -23.66
CA LYS A 101 10.00 14.86 -24.55
C LYS A 101 9.47 14.60 -25.96
N PRO A 102 8.56 15.44 -26.50
CA PRO A 102 8.33 15.46 -27.93
C PRO A 102 9.61 16.00 -28.58
N ASP A 103 10.09 15.27 -29.60
CA ASP A 103 11.05 15.79 -30.59
C ASP A 103 10.27 16.62 -31.62
#